data_AF-A0A1B6IUG8-F1
#
_entry.id   AF-A0A1B6IUG8-F1
#
_cell.length_a   1.000
_cell.length_b   1.000
_cell.length_c   1.000
_cell.angle_alpha   90.00
_cell.angle_beta   90.00
_cell.angle_gamma   90.00
#
_symmetry.space_group_name_H-M   'P 1'
#
loop_
_entity.id
_entity.type
_entity.pdbx_description
1 polymer ?
#
loop_
_entity_poly.entity_id
_entity_poly.type
_entity_poly.pdbx_seq_one_letter_code
_entity_poly.pdbx_strand_id
1 'polypeptide(L)'
;MPKVKSEKRSEKEEEKKEVKEALKEEKEKSGGGWNGGQLFGSESNENTFQGGGFKDKEKAQETLRLLDGKDTTYQFQIINSMYNRAKVIYKRTTDKDKRKNLEEAIEVFEEWIDDYKKRGRSKESFSYLPLETVVGYKVLAKHFGIEDFGFLEAFKEVDGDLKRLRNKKIPDDSTTWDIHRNRNLKVINTNIDDNYIPLFETDGDLRGLPTKEHVQLIMWGYSHEPTKVKKAMATIDEKIGK
;
A
#
# COMPACT_ATOMS: atom_id res chain seq x y z
N MET A 1 40.06 -48.98 17.10
CA MET A 1 39.32 -47.97 16.33
C MET A 1 38.32 -47.27 17.25
N PRO A 2 38.59 -46.03 17.71
CA PRO A 2 37.68 -45.29 18.60
C PRO A 2 36.59 -44.52 17.82
N LYS A 3 35.44 -44.36 18.46
CA LYS A 3 34.16 -43.88 17.91
C LYS A 3 34.11 -42.33 17.79
N VAL A 4 34.19 -41.78 16.57
CA VAL A 4 34.07 -40.33 16.26
C VAL A 4 32.61 -39.96 15.90
N LYS A 5 31.64 -40.22 16.79
CA LYS A 5 30.20 -39.97 16.48
C LYS A 5 29.42 -39.14 17.52
N SER A 6 30.01 -38.75 18.64
CA SER A 6 29.30 -37.99 19.69
C SER A 6 29.37 -36.47 19.53
N GLU A 7 30.50 -35.90 19.08
CA GLU A 7 30.69 -34.43 19.00
C GLU A 7 29.91 -33.78 17.85
N LYS A 8 29.78 -34.45 16.71
CA LYS A 8 28.99 -33.93 15.57
C LYS A 8 27.47 -33.84 15.82
N ARG A 9 26.96 -34.46 16.89
CA ARG A 9 25.55 -34.42 17.26
C ARG A 9 25.24 -33.23 18.18
N SER A 10 26.18 -32.82 19.04
CA SER A 10 26.01 -31.66 19.92
C SER A 10 26.09 -30.34 19.14
N GLU A 11 27.05 -30.20 18.21
CA GLU A 11 27.19 -29.00 17.38
C GLU A 11 25.93 -28.74 16.53
N LYS A 12 25.32 -29.81 16.00
CA LYS A 12 24.11 -29.71 15.18
C LYS A 12 22.84 -29.42 15.99
N GLU A 13 22.86 -29.68 17.30
CA GLU A 13 21.78 -29.29 18.22
C GLU A 13 21.94 -27.85 18.70
N GLU A 14 23.17 -27.37 18.92
CA GLU A 14 23.47 -25.97 19.22
C GLU A 14 23.15 -25.05 18.03
N GLU A 15 23.56 -25.41 16.82
CA GLU A 15 23.27 -24.63 15.59
C GLU A 15 21.75 -24.54 15.33
N LYS A 16 20.99 -25.60 15.64
CA LYS A 16 19.52 -25.58 15.56
C LYS A 16 18.86 -24.72 16.64
N LYS A 17 19.52 -24.55 17.79
CA LYS A 17 19.03 -23.71 18.89
C LYS A 17 19.28 -22.23 18.58
N GLU A 18 20.47 -21.90 18.08
CA GLU A 18 20.81 -20.55 17.60
C GLU A 18 19.93 -20.12 16.43
N VAL A 19 19.70 -20.98 15.43
CA VAL A 19 18.79 -20.66 14.31
C VAL A 19 17.35 -20.48 14.81
N LYS A 20 16.90 -21.23 15.83
CA LYS A 20 15.58 -21.04 16.43
C LYS A 20 15.47 -19.75 17.23
N GLU A 21 16.51 -19.34 17.95
CA GLU A 21 16.54 -18.07 18.68
C GLU A 21 16.63 -16.88 17.71
N ALA A 22 17.44 -16.97 16.65
CA ALA A 22 17.52 -15.96 15.60
C ALA A 22 16.18 -15.79 14.85
N LEU A 23 15.47 -16.89 14.56
CA LEU A 23 14.12 -16.84 13.97
C LEU A 23 13.05 -16.32 14.93
N LYS A 24 13.28 -16.43 16.24
CA LYS A 24 12.39 -15.89 17.29
C LYS A 24 12.63 -14.40 17.46
N GLU A 25 13.88 -13.95 17.45
CA GLU A 25 14.25 -12.53 17.40
C GLU A 25 13.81 -11.86 16.10
N GLU A 26 13.91 -12.53 14.94
CA GLU A 26 13.37 -12.00 13.68
C GLU A 26 11.84 -11.94 13.72
N LYS A 27 11.14 -12.88 14.38
CA LYS A 27 9.68 -12.79 14.61
C LYS A 27 9.28 -11.72 15.61
N GLU A 28 10.13 -11.39 16.58
CA GLU A 28 9.93 -10.27 17.50
C GLU A 28 10.26 -8.92 16.84
N LYS A 29 11.24 -8.87 15.92
CA LYS A 29 11.56 -7.70 15.08
C LYS A 29 10.59 -7.50 13.90
N SER A 30 10.01 -8.57 13.38
CA SER A 30 8.91 -8.57 12.40
C SER A 30 7.54 -8.72 13.04
N GLY A 31 7.47 -8.52 14.37
CA GLY A 31 6.21 -8.21 15.02
C GLY A 31 5.56 -7.09 14.25
N GLY A 32 4.36 -7.35 13.72
CA GLY A 32 3.46 -6.35 13.16
C GLY A 32 3.15 -5.34 14.26
N GLY A 33 4.12 -4.47 14.53
CA GLY A 33 4.12 -3.48 15.56
C GLY A 33 3.22 -2.38 15.05
N TRP A 34 1.95 -2.46 15.41
CA TRP A 34 1.17 -1.27 15.63
C TRP A 34 1.78 -0.54 16.83
N ASN A 35 2.96 0.03 16.60
CA ASN A 35 3.64 0.91 17.53
C ASN A 35 2.80 2.17 17.54
N GLY A 36 2.26 2.53 18.71
CA GLY A 36 1.18 3.49 18.92
C GLY A 36 1.47 4.91 18.41
N GLY A 37 1.58 5.06 17.11
CA GLY A 37 1.62 6.34 16.42
C GLY A 37 0.28 7.00 16.61
N GLN A 38 0.30 8.18 17.21
CA GLN A 38 -0.85 9.05 17.31
C GLN A 38 -1.33 9.39 15.87
N LEU A 39 -2.26 8.57 15.36
CA LEU A 39 -2.87 8.71 14.02
C LEU A 39 -3.53 10.08 13.82
N PHE A 40 -3.84 10.77 14.93
CA PHE A 40 -4.49 12.08 14.96
C PHE A 40 -3.93 12.90 16.13
N GLY A 41 -3.40 14.08 15.84
CA GLY A 41 -2.82 15.01 16.81
C GLY A 41 -2.63 16.39 16.18
N SER A 42 -2.51 17.43 17.02
CA SER A 42 -2.21 18.81 16.59
C SER A 42 -0.77 19.01 16.13
N GLU A 43 0.12 18.08 16.48
CA GLU A 43 1.49 18.05 15.95
C GLU A 43 1.52 17.39 14.57
N SER A 44 1.96 18.16 13.58
CA SER A 44 2.13 17.70 12.22
C SER A 44 3.41 16.88 12.09
N ASN A 45 3.29 15.56 12.02
CA ASN A 45 4.37 14.71 11.52
C ASN A 45 3.88 13.86 10.35
N GLU A 46 4.81 13.26 9.61
CA GLU A 46 4.54 12.46 8.41
C GLU A 46 3.57 11.27 8.65
N ASN A 47 3.27 10.92 9.91
CA ASN A 47 2.41 9.81 10.29
C ASN A 47 0.95 10.19 10.62
N THR A 48 0.59 11.48 10.61
CA THR A 48 -0.71 11.94 11.12
C THR A 48 -1.61 12.40 9.98
N PHE A 49 -2.81 11.83 9.87
CA PHE A 49 -3.82 12.31 8.93
C PHE A 49 -4.39 13.64 9.42
N GLN A 50 -4.24 14.69 8.61
CA GLN A 50 -4.62 16.06 8.96
C GLN A 50 -5.96 16.46 8.35
N GLY A 51 -6.66 17.39 9.00
CA GLY A 51 -7.88 18.01 8.48
C GLY A 51 -9.17 17.21 8.67
N GLY A 52 -9.10 15.91 8.95
CA GLY A 52 -10.29 15.10 9.27
C GLY A 52 -10.79 15.25 10.71
N GLY A 53 -11.98 14.72 10.98
CA GLY A 53 -12.61 14.71 12.29
C GLY A 53 -14.05 14.15 12.29
N PHE A 54 -14.69 14.19 13.45
CA PHE A 54 -15.99 13.55 13.67
C PHE A 54 -16.87 14.32 14.66
N LYS A 55 -16.66 15.65 14.76
CA LYS A 55 -17.40 16.50 15.69
C LYS A 55 -18.91 16.58 15.37
N ASP A 56 -19.27 16.41 14.11
CA ASP A 56 -20.62 16.46 13.54
C ASP A 56 -20.64 15.72 12.19
N LYS A 57 -21.85 15.57 11.62
CA LYS A 57 -22.10 14.91 10.33
C LYS A 57 -21.28 15.51 9.19
N GLU A 58 -21.25 16.84 9.10
CA GLU A 58 -20.54 17.56 8.03
C GLU A 58 -19.05 17.28 8.08
N LYS A 59 -18.44 17.27 9.27
CA LYS A 59 -17.02 16.98 9.44
C LYS A 59 -16.69 15.51 9.16
N ALA A 60 -17.59 14.58 9.49
CA ALA A 60 -17.44 13.17 9.12
C ALA A 60 -17.46 13.00 7.59
N GLN A 61 -18.37 13.68 6.89
CA GLN A 61 -18.41 13.67 5.42
C GLN A 61 -17.18 14.33 4.80
N GLU A 62 -16.70 15.45 5.35
CA GLU A 62 -15.45 16.08 4.91
C GLU A 62 -14.27 15.12 5.06
N THR A 63 -14.21 14.37 6.16
CA THR A 63 -13.18 13.34 6.39
C THR A 63 -13.21 12.27 5.30
N LEU A 64 -14.40 11.77 4.93
CA LEU A 64 -14.54 10.82 3.83
C LEU A 64 -14.04 11.42 2.51
N ARG A 65 -14.34 12.68 2.23
CA ARG A 65 -13.86 13.39 1.02
C ARG A 65 -12.33 13.56 1.01
N LEU A 66 -11.71 13.86 2.15
CA LEU A 66 -10.26 13.99 2.27
C LEU A 66 -9.52 12.65 2.08
N LEU A 67 -10.20 11.54 2.35
CA LEU A 67 -9.67 10.19 2.16
C LEU A 67 -9.95 9.62 0.77
N ASP A 68 -10.83 10.24 -0.01
CA ASP A 68 -11.20 9.76 -1.33
C ASP A 68 -9.98 9.68 -2.26
N GLY A 69 -9.92 8.59 -3.03
CA GLY A 69 -8.80 8.26 -3.91
C GLY A 69 -7.53 7.75 -3.21
N LYS A 70 -7.43 7.77 -1.88
CA LYS A 70 -6.33 7.09 -1.16
C LYS A 70 -6.52 5.57 -1.19
N ASP A 71 -5.49 4.82 -0.83
CA ASP A 71 -5.58 3.36 -0.74
C ASP A 71 -6.72 2.91 0.20
N THR A 72 -7.57 1.98 -0.25
CA THR A 72 -8.80 1.60 0.48
C THR A 72 -8.50 1.00 1.86
N THR A 73 -7.39 0.27 2.02
CA THR A 73 -6.94 -0.23 3.33
C THR A 73 -6.59 0.93 4.26
N TYR A 74 -5.89 1.94 3.75
CA TYR A 74 -5.59 3.16 4.51
C TYR A 74 -6.86 3.94 4.88
N GLN A 75 -7.81 4.12 3.94
CA GLN A 75 -9.10 4.73 4.24
C GLN A 75 -9.82 4.01 5.39
N PHE A 76 -9.90 2.68 5.32
CA PHE A 76 -10.53 1.86 6.36
C PHE A 76 -9.86 2.04 7.72
N GLN A 77 -8.52 2.05 7.78
CA GLN A 77 -7.80 2.24 9.04
C GLN A 77 -8.14 3.57 9.70
N ILE A 78 -8.17 4.66 8.93
CA ILE A 78 -8.49 6.00 9.42
C ILE A 78 -9.95 6.08 9.87
N ILE A 79 -10.88 5.66 9.01
CA ILE A 79 -12.33 5.75 9.25
C ILE A 79 -12.73 4.87 10.43
N ASN A 80 -12.26 3.62 10.50
CA ASN A 80 -12.54 2.72 11.61
C ASN A 80 -11.96 3.26 12.93
N SER A 81 -10.79 3.91 12.91
CA SER A 81 -10.24 4.56 14.11
C SER A 81 -11.13 5.72 14.58
N MET A 82 -11.57 6.59 13.67
CA MET A 82 -12.46 7.70 13.98
C MET A 82 -13.82 7.23 14.48
N TYR A 83 -14.44 6.24 13.83
CA TYR A 83 -15.70 5.62 14.24
C TYR A 83 -15.63 5.11 15.69
N ASN A 84 -14.59 4.34 16.03
CA ASN A 84 -14.45 3.81 17.39
C ASN A 84 -14.21 4.92 18.43
N ARG A 85 -13.44 5.96 18.09
CA ARG A 85 -13.24 7.13 18.96
C ARG A 85 -14.53 7.91 19.16
N ALA A 86 -15.29 8.16 18.10
CA ALA A 86 -16.59 8.82 18.15
C ALA A 86 -17.56 8.07 19.08
N LYS A 87 -17.63 6.74 18.98
CA LYS A 87 -18.44 5.90 19.89
C LYS A 87 -18.02 6.00 21.35
N VAL A 88 -16.72 6.03 21.63
CA VAL A 88 -16.22 6.19 23.00
C VAL A 88 -16.61 7.55 23.58
N ILE A 89 -16.48 8.61 22.78
CA ILE A 89 -16.85 9.97 23.20
C ILE A 89 -18.36 10.09 23.38
N TYR A 90 -19.16 9.60 22.43
CA TYR A 90 -20.63 9.56 22.50
C TYR A 90 -21.13 8.94 23.82
N LYS A 91 -20.53 7.82 24.25
CA LYS A 91 -20.88 7.17 25.53
C LYS A 91 -20.61 8.04 26.76
N ARG A 92 -19.62 8.94 26.69
CA ARG A 92 -19.19 9.80 27.79
C ARG A 92 -19.86 11.18 27.77
N THR A 93 -20.35 11.62 26.62
CA THR A 93 -21.00 12.92 26.47
C THR A 93 -22.41 12.90 27.04
N THR A 94 -22.73 13.89 27.88
CA THR A 94 -24.05 14.11 28.48
C THR A 94 -24.82 15.27 27.82
N ASP A 95 -24.10 16.16 27.15
CA ASP A 95 -24.65 17.27 26.36
C ASP A 95 -25.47 16.74 25.17
N LYS A 96 -26.75 17.14 25.10
CA LYS A 96 -27.71 16.61 24.12
C LYS A 96 -27.34 16.96 22.68
N ASP A 97 -26.90 18.18 22.43
CA ASP A 97 -26.59 18.66 21.09
C ASP A 97 -25.31 17.98 20.57
N LYS A 98 -24.29 17.89 21.42
CA LYS A 98 -23.05 17.16 21.08
C LYS A 98 -23.31 15.67 20.88
N ARG A 99 -24.19 15.06 21.66
CA ARG A 99 -24.59 13.65 21.47
C ARG A 99 -25.23 13.45 20.10
N LYS A 100 -26.19 14.31 19.71
CA LYS A 100 -26.83 14.24 18.40
C LYS A 100 -25.81 14.38 17.27
N ASN A 101 -24.91 15.36 17.36
CA ASN A 101 -23.86 15.55 16.35
C ASN A 101 -22.93 14.34 16.22
N LEU A 102 -22.55 13.72 17.35
CA LEU A 102 -21.72 12.52 17.37
C LEU A 102 -22.45 11.30 16.81
N GLU A 103 -23.75 11.15 17.09
CA GLU A 103 -24.60 10.09 16.55
C GLU A 103 -24.64 10.15 15.03
N GLU A 104 -24.96 11.32 14.47
CA GLU A 104 -24.98 11.51 13.01
C GLU A 104 -23.59 11.30 12.36
N ALA A 105 -22.51 11.67 13.06
CA ALA A 105 -21.14 11.40 12.58
C ALA A 105 -20.79 9.89 12.60
N ILE A 106 -21.25 9.16 13.63
CA ILE A 106 -21.07 7.71 13.74
C ILE A 106 -21.79 7.00 12.61
N GLU A 107 -23.03 7.38 12.30
CA GLU A 107 -23.83 6.82 11.20
C GLU A 107 -23.09 6.96 9.86
N VAL A 108 -22.55 8.14 9.55
CA VAL A 108 -21.79 8.37 8.30
C VAL A 108 -20.61 7.40 8.16
N PHE A 109 -19.86 7.15 9.23
CA PHE A 109 -18.75 6.20 9.17
C PHE A 109 -19.21 4.75 9.19
N GLU A 110 -20.29 4.43 9.89
CA GLU A 110 -20.86 3.09 9.93
C GLU A 110 -21.32 2.64 8.54
N GLU A 111 -22.04 3.51 7.82
CA GLU A 111 -22.46 3.26 6.44
C GLU A 111 -21.26 2.96 5.53
N TRP A 112 -20.20 3.76 5.63
CA TRP A 112 -18.98 3.55 4.85
C TRP A 112 -18.27 2.23 5.22
N ILE A 113 -18.16 1.91 6.52
CA ILE A 113 -17.53 0.67 7.00
C ILE A 113 -18.32 -0.56 6.57
N ASP A 114 -19.64 -0.48 6.60
CA ASP A 114 -20.52 -1.55 6.15
C ASP A 114 -20.42 -1.78 4.65
N ASP A 115 -20.38 -0.71 3.85
CA ASP A 115 -20.12 -0.81 2.41
C ASP A 115 -18.77 -1.47 2.12
N TYR A 116 -17.71 -1.04 2.82
CA TYR A 116 -16.37 -1.61 2.72
C TYR A 116 -16.38 -3.13 2.95
N LYS A 117 -17.07 -3.60 3.99
CA LYS A 117 -17.17 -5.02 4.32
C LYS A 117 -18.03 -5.78 3.32
N LYS A 118 -19.23 -5.28 3.00
CA LYS A 118 -20.21 -5.95 2.13
C LYS A 118 -19.68 -6.15 0.72
N ARG A 119 -18.98 -5.15 0.17
CA ARG A 119 -18.41 -5.21 -1.19
C ARG A 119 -17.00 -5.80 -1.24
N GLY A 120 -16.41 -6.15 -0.09
CA GLY A 120 -15.04 -6.70 -0.05
C GLY A 120 -13.99 -5.73 -0.60
N ARG A 121 -14.16 -4.43 -0.33
CA ARG A 121 -13.34 -3.35 -0.92
C ARG A 121 -11.87 -3.39 -0.51
N SER A 122 -11.51 -4.25 0.45
CA SER A 122 -10.12 -4.57 0.77
C SER A 122 -9.33 -5.09 -0.44
N LYS A 123 -10.02 -5.73 -1.40
CA LYS A 123 -9.41 -6.27 -2.63
C LYS A 123 -9.12 -5.20 -3.67
N GLU A 124 -9.66 -4.00 -3.52
CA GLU A 124 -9.42 -2.85 -4.42
C GLU A 124 -8.08 -2.15 -4.12
N SER A 125 -7.32 -2.63 -3.12
CA SER A 125 -6.07 -2.03 -2.70
C SER A 125 -4.94 -2.32 -3.68
N PHE A 126 -4.30 -1.26 -4.18
CA PHE A 126 -3.13 -1.34 -5.04
C PHE A 126 -1.85 -1.34 -4.21
N SER A 127 -1.40 -2.51 -3.79
CA SER A 127 -0.15 -2.67 -3.04
C SER A 127 1.06 -2.06 -3.77
N TYR A 128 2.04 -1.57 -3.02
CA TYR A 128 3.20 -0.93 -3.61
C TYR A 128 4.28 -1.95 -4.00
N LEU A 129 4.82 -1.82 -5.21
CA LEU A 129 6.07 -2.48 -5.60
C LEU A 129 7.27 -1.77 -4.95
N PRO A 130 8.37 -2.50 -4.68
CA PRO A 130 9.64 -1.88 -4.27
C PRO A 130 10.14 -0.88 -5.32
N LEU A 131 10.76 0.21 -4.88
CA LEU A 131 11.27 1.27 -5.76
C LEU A 131 12.21 0.70 -6.83
N GLU A 132 13.12 -0.20 -6.44
CA GLU A 132 14.10 -0.82 -7.34
C GLU A 132 13.41 -1.62 -8.44
N THR A 133 12.26 -2.22 -8.13
CA THR A 133 11.46 -2.96 -9.11
C THR A 133 10.91 -1.99 -10.14
N VAL A 134 10.30 -0.88 -9.71
CA VAL A 134 9.75 0.13 -10.64
C VAL A 134 10.86 0.74 -11.51
N VAL A 135 12.03 1.05 -10.93
CA VAL A 135 13.18 1.58 -11.66
C VAL A 135 13.67 0.60 -12.73
N GLY A 136 13.78 -0.70 -12.39
CA GLY A 136 14.26 -1.73 -13.33
C GLY A 136 13.38 -1.88 -14.59
N TYR A 137 12.11 -1.49 -14.52
CA TYR A 137 11.21 -1.55 -15.66
C TYR A 137 11.24 -0.32 -16.58
N LYS A 138 12.00 0.73 -16.22
CA LYS A 138 12.07 1.97 -17.01
C LYS A 138 12.53 1.73 -18.46
N VAL A 139 13.45 0.78 -18.69
CA VAL A 139 13.95 0.45 -20.04
C VAL A 139 12.84 -0.18 -20.90
N LEU A 140 12.13 -1.16 -20.35
CA LEU A 140 10.99 -1.80 -21.03
C LEU A 140 9.83 -0.82 -21.26
N ALA A 141 9.57 0.09 -20.31
CA ALA A 141 8.57 1.13 -20.47
C ALA A 141 8.87 2.03 -21.67
N LYS A 142 10.13 2.47 -21.83
CA LYS A 142 10.57 3.22 -23.00
C LYS A 142 10.43 2.44 -24.30
N HIS A 143 10.77 1.15 -24.29
CA HIS A 143 10.59 0.27 -25.45
C HIS A 143 9.13 0.24 -25.93
N PHE A 144 8.16 0.26 -24.99
CA PHE A 144 6.73 0.34 -25.31
C PHE A 144 6.20 1.76 -25.59
N GLY A 145 7.07 2.77 -25.62
CA GLY A 145 6.69 4.18 -25.85
C GLY A 145 5.95 4.81 -24.68
N ILE A 146 6.16 4.32 -23.45
CA ILE A 146 5.64 4.95 -22.23
C ILE A 146 6.64 6.03 -21.80
N GLU A 147 6.20 7.29 -21.78
CA GLU A 147 7.06 8.45 -21.51
C GLU A 147 6.75 9.16 -20.20
N ASP A 148 5.54 8.95 -19.65
CA ASP A 148 5.18 9.52 -18.35
C ASP A 148 5.88 8.76 -17.21
N PHE A 149 6.90 9.41 -16.66
CA PHE A 149 7.67 8.94 -15.51
C PHE A 149 7.44 9.81 -14.26
N GLY A 150 6.42 10.67 -14.25
CA GLY A 150 6.20 11.63 -13.16
C GLY A 150 6.09 10.95 -11.80
N PHE A 151 5.31 9.86 -11.71
CA PHE A 151 5.22 9.07 -10.48
C PHE A 151 6.54 8.44 -10.07
N LEU A 152 7.29 7.86 -11.02
CA LEU A 152 8.57 7.24 -10.72
C LEU A 152 9.57 8.25 -10.13
N GLU A 153 9.66 9.45 -10.71
CA GLU A 153 10.55 10.48 -10.18
C GLU A 153 10.10 10.94 -8.78
N ALA A 154 8.79 11.11 -8.57
CA ALA A 154 8.24 11.42 -7.24
C ALA A 154 8.49 10.30 -6.21
N PHE A 155 8.45 9.04 -6.64
CA PHE A 155 8.67 7.87 -5.78
C PHE A 155 10.15 7.71 -5.40
N LYS A 156 11.08 8.07 -6.31
CA LYS A 156 12.51 8.17 -6.01
C LYS A 156 12.84 9.28 -5.03
N GLU A 157 12.23 10.46 -5.17
CA GLU A 157 12.50 11.61 -4.29
C GLU A 157 12.15 11.33 -2.82
N VAL A 158 11.31 10.33 -2.55
CA VAL A 158 10.96 9.89 -1.20
C VAL A 158 11.60 8.55 -0.83
N ASP A 159 12.57 8.07 -1.61
CA ASP A 159 13.28 6.80 -1.40
C ASP A 159 12.35 5.59 -1.23
N GLY A 160 11.22 5.59 -1.94
CA GLY A 160 10.22 4.54 -1.81
C GLY A 160 9.36 4.60 -0.54
N ASP A 161 9.53 5.63 0.31
CA ASP A 161 8.78 5.76 1.57
C ASP A 161 7.31 6.11 1.31
N LEU A 162 6.43 5.15 1.63
CA LEU A 162 5.00 5.26 1.38
C LEU A 162 4.32 6.35 2.20
N LYS A 163 4.82 6.66 3.41
CA LYS A 163 4.22 7.67 4.28
C LYS A 163 4.51 9.06 3.74
N ARG A 164 5.76 9.29 3.31
CA ARG A 164 6.17 10.51 2.62
C ARG A 164 5.42 10.67 1.30
N LEU A 165 5.30 9.60 0.52
CA LEU A 165 4.56 9.63 -0.75
C LEU A 165 3.10 10.02 -0.59
N ARG A 166 2.41 9.51 0.44
CA ARG A 166 1.00 9.85 0.75
C ARG A 166 0.76 11.33 1.00
N ASN A 167 1.79 12.04 1.49
CA ASN A 167 1.75 13.46 1.80
C ASN A 167 2.41 14.32 0.71
N LYS A 168 3.11 13.71 -0.25
CA LYS A 168 3.80 14.41 -1.33
C LYS A 168 2.78 14.92 -2.36
N LYS A 169 2.64 16.24 -2.44
CA LYS A 169 1.78 16.90 -3.44
C LYS A 169 2.37 16.79 -4.84
N ILE A 170 1.49 16.77 -5.83
CA ILE A 170 1.87 16.96 -7.23
C ILE A 170 2.07 18.47 -7.44
N PRO A 171 3.12 18.89 -8.17
CA PRO A 171 3.28 20.29 -8.56
C PRO A 171 2.01 20.81 -9.25
N ASP A 172 1.55 21.98 -8.84
CA ASP A 172 0.36 22.65 -9.41
C ASP A 172 -0.98 21.90 -9.27
N ASP A 173 -1.04 20.83 -8.48
CA ASP A 173 -2.27 20.10 -8.15
C ASP A 173 -2.62 20.22 -6.66
N SER A 174 -3.91 20.08 -6.35
CA SER A 174 -4.43 20.04 -4.97
C SER A 174 -4.26 18.66 -4.29
N THR A 175 -3.90 17.63 -5.06
CA THR A 175 -3.84 16.23 -4.64
C THR A 175 -2.40 15.74 -4.44
N THR A 176 -2.29 14.53 -3.89
CA THR A 176 -0.99 13.87 -3.65
C THR A 176 -0.71 12.80 -4.69
N TRP A 177 0.57 12.44 -4.84
CA TRP A 177 1.00 11.37 -5.73
C TRP A 177 0.32 10.03 -5.42
N ASP A 178 0.01 9.73 -4.17
CA ASP A 178 -0.76 8.54 -3.77
C ASP A 178 -2.18 8.53 -4.39
N ILE A 179 -2.91 9.64 -4.33
CA ILE A 179 -4.26 9.75 -4.90
C ILE A 179 -4.21 9.62 -6.43
N HIS A 180 -3.29 10.35 -7.05
CA HIS A 180 -3.14 10.35 -8.50
C HIS A 180 -2.72 8.98 -9.03
N ARG A 181 -1.80 8.30 -8.34
CA ARG A 181 -1.42 6.92 -8.61
C ARG A 181 -2.62 5.99 -8.62
N ASN A 182 -3.41 5.98 -7.54
CA ASN A 182 -4.53 5.03 -7.42
C ASN A 182 -5.62 5.27 -8.47
N ARG A 183 -5.85 6.54 -8.87
CA ARG A 183 -6.78 6.87 -9.96
C ARG A 183 -6.29 6.33 -11.31
N ASN A 184 -5.02 6.53 -11.64
CA ASN A 184 -4.43 6.01 -12.88
C ASN A 184 -4.42 4.47 -12.90
N LEU A 185 -4.02 3.84 -11.79
CA LEU A 185 -4.05 2.39 -11.65
C LEU A 185 -5.44 1.82 -11.88
N LYS A 186 -6.48 2.44 -11.32
CA LYS A 186 -7.86 2.00 -11.53
C LYS A 186 -8.24 1.99 -13.01
N VAL A 187 -7.89 3.03 -13.76
CA VAL A 187 -8.18 3.12 -15.20
C VAL A 187 -7.47 2.01 -15.97
N ILE A 188 -6.17 1.83 -15.74
CA ILE A 188 -5.37 0.81 -16.43
C ILE A 188 -5.86 -0.60 -16.07
N ASN A 189 -6.15 -0.84 -14.78
CA ASN A 189 -6.62 -2.14 -14.29
C ASN A 189 -7.96 -2.51 -14.92
N THR A 190 -8.92 -1.59 -14.94
CA THR A 190 -10.21 -1.81 -15.60
C THR A 190 -10.04 -2.11 -17.08
N ASN A 191 -9.14 -1.40 -17.78
CA ASN A 191 -8.86 -1.71 -19.19
C ASN A 191 -8.27 -3.12 -19.39
N ILE A 192 -7.37 -3.57 -18.51
CA ILE A 192 -6.81 -4.93 -18.55
C ILE A 192 -7.91 -5.97 -18.32
N ASP A 193 -8.75 -5.76 -17.31
CA ASP A 193 -9.82 -6.68 -16.93
C ASP A 193 -10.89 -6.78 -18.02
N ASP A 194 -11.38 -5.63 -18.52
CA ASP A 194 -12.47 -5.55 -19.51
C ASP A 194 -12.05 -6.12 -20.87
N ASN A 195 -10.78 -5.98 -21.24
CA ASN A 195 -10.25 -6.47 -22.52
C ASN A 195 -9.49 -7.80 -22.40
N TYR A 196 -9.49 -8.43 -21.22
CA TYR A 196 -8.81 -9.70 -20.94
C TYR A 196 -7.33 -9.70 -21.35
N ILE A 197 -6.64 -8.58 -21.14
CA ILE A 197 -5.25 -8.41 -21.58
C ILE A 197 -4.34 -9.29 -20.72
N PRO A 198 -3.54 -10.19 -21.31
CA PRO A 198 -2.60 -10.99 -20.53
C PRO A 198 -1.57 -10.07 -19.87
N LEU A 199 -1.20 -10.39 -18.63
CA LEU A 199 -0.20 -9.60 -17.89
C LEU A 199 1.23 -9.80 -18.42
N PHE A 200 1.49 -10.88 -19.17
CA PHE A 200 2.82 -11.20 -19.67
C PHE A 200 2.74 -11.66 -21.12
N GLU A 201 3.74 -11.27 -21.89
CA GLU A 201 3.91 -11.69 -23.28
C GLU A 201 4.03 -13.21 -23.36
N THR A 202 3.19 -13.83 -24.18
CA THR A 202 3.12 -15.29 -24.33
C THR A 202 4.03 -15.84 -25.42
N ASP A 203 4.43 -14.99 -26.37
CA ASP A 203 5.24 -15.32 -27.53
C ASP A 203 6.20 -14.16 -27.90
N GLY A 204 6.94 -14.34 -29.00
CA GLY A 204 7.91 -13.35 -29.51
C GLY A 204 9.17 -13.18 -28.64
N ASP A 205 9.95 -12.16 -28.99
CA ASP A 205 11.23 -11.86 -28.34
C ASP A 205 11.07 -11.42 -26.88
N LEU A 206 9.93 -10.80 -26.57
CA LEU A 206 9.59 -10.34 -25.24
C LEU A 206 8.91 -11.40 -24.37
N ARG A 207 8.71 -12.63 -24.88
CA ARG A 207 8.05 -13.73 -24.14
C ARG A 207 8.52 -13.81 -22.69
N GLY A 208 7.57 -13.83 -21.75
CA GLY A 208 7.83 -13.90 -20.32
C GLY A 208 8.07 -12.55 -19.64
N LEU A 209 8.24 -11.47 -20.40
CA LEU A 209 8.19 -10.10 -19.86
C LEU A 209 6.74 -9.61 -19.75
N PRO A 210 6.45 -8.63 -18.88
CA PRO A 210 5.16 -7.96 -18.83
C PRO A 210 4.75 -7.32 -20.16
N THR A 211 3.44 -7.39 -20.48
CA THR A 211 2.84 -6.66 -21.61
C THR A 211 2.87 -5.16 -21.38
N LYS A 212 2.63 -4.37 -22.43
CA LYS A 212 2.58 -2.90 -22.35
C LYS A 212 1.69 -2.39 -21.22
N GLU A 213 0.46 -2.89 -21.10
CA GLU A 213 -0.50 -2.46 -20.08
C GLU A 213 -0.05 -2.86 -18.68
N HIS A 214 0.54 -4.04 -18.53
CA HIS A 214 1.12 -4.44 -17.25
C HIS A 214 2.35 -3.59 -16.88
N VAL A 215 3.18 -3.21 -17.86
CA VAL A 215 4.27 -2.25 -17.64
C VAL A 215 3.72 -0.88 -17.21
N GLN A 216 2.59 -0.42 -17.75
CA GLN A 216 1.95 0.80 -17.26
C GLN A 216 1.56 0.67 -15.77
N LEU A 217 0.96 -0.45 -15.34
CA LEU A 217 0.72 -0.70 -13.90
C LEU A 217 2.03 -0.65 -13.08
N ILE A 218 3.09 -1.30 -13.58
CA ILE A 218 4.39 -1.35 -12.90
C ILE A 218 5.01 0.05 -12.78
N MET A 219 4.88 0.89 -13.81
CA MET A 219 5.36 2.27 -13.80
C MET A 219 4.60 3.16 -12.81
N TRP A 220 3.36 2.80 -12.47
CA TRP A 220 2.59 3.35 -11.35
C TRP A 220 2.82 2.60 -10.03
N GLY A 221 3.82 1.72 -9.97
CA GLY A 221 4.24 1.02 -8.76
C GLY A 221 3.31 -0.10 -8.30
N TYR A 222 2.57 -0.76 -9.21
CA TYR A 222 1.68 -1.88 -8.89
C TYR A 222 1.85 -3.07 -9.84
N SER A 223 1.56 -4.27 -9.34
CA SER A 223 1.36 -5.46 -10.15
C SER A 223 0.48 -6.46 -9.40
N HIS A 224 -0.36 -7.19 -10.12
CA HIS A 224 -1.04 -8.37 -9.59
C HIS A 224 -0.09 -9.53 -9.28
N GLU A 225 1.09 -9.55 -9.92
CA GLU A 225 2.06 -10.64 -9.93
C GLU A 225 3.47 -10.16 -9.50
N PRO A 226 3.62 -9.54 -8.31
CA PRO A 226 4.85 -8.84 -7.90
C PRO A 226 6.08 -9.77 -7.88
N THR A 227 5.90 -11.03 -7.48
CA THR A 227 6.98 -12.03 -7.48
C THR A 227 7.47 -12.37 -8.88
N LYS A 228 6.55 -12.44 -9.86
CA LYS A 228 6.90 -12.73 -11.26
C LYS A 228 7.53 -11.52 -11.93
N VAL A 229 7.04 -10.32 -11.65
CA VAL A 229 7.65 -9.04 -12.07
C VAL A 229 9.08 -8.93 -11.56
N LYS A 230 9.33 -9.23 -10.28
CA LYS A 230 10.68 -9.22 -9.70
C LYS A 230 11.63 -10.21 -10.40
N LYS A 231 11.16 -11.40 -10.76
CA LYS A 231 11.95 -12.41 -11.50
C LYS A 231 12.23 -11.98 -12.93
N ALA A 232 11.24 -11.46 -13.63
CA ALA A 232 11.36 -11.02 -15.03
C ALA A 232 12.28 -9.81 -15.19
N MET A 233 12.48 -9.00 -14.15
CA MET A 233 13.37 -7.84 -14.18
C MET A 233 14.80 -8.20 -14.63
N ALA A 234 15.31 -9.37 -14.24
CA ALA A 234 16.67 -9.81 -14.60
C ALA A 234 16.86 -10.09 -16.10
N THR A 235 15.77 -10.34 -16.85
CA THR A 235 15.84 -10.67 -18.27
C THR A 235 15.52 -9.48 -19.18
N ILE A 236 15.18 -8.31 -18.60
CA ILE A 236 14.87 -7.09 -19.36
C ILE A 236 16.10 -6.64 -20.15
N ASP A 237 17.24 -6.50 -19.49
CA ASP A 237 18.48 -6.03 -20.14
C ASP A 237 18.97 -7.02 -21.21
N GLU A 238 18.77 -8.32 -21.02
CA GLU A 238 19.15 -9.34 -22.01
C GLU A 238 18.29 -9.25 -23.28
N LYS A 239 17.01 -8.89 -23.14
CA LYS A 239 16.02 -8.87 -24.23
C LYS A 239 15.91 -7.52 -24.93
N ILE A 240 16.16 -6.42 -24.22
CA ILE A 240 16.00 -5.04 -24.72
C ILE A 240 17.34 -4.31 -24.81
N GLY A 241 18.31 -4.66 -23.96
CA GLY A 241 19.64 -4.06 -23.94
C GLY A 241 20.58 -4.53 -25.05
N LYS A 242 20.01 -4.96 -26.20
CA LYS A 242 20.70 -5.20 -27.46
C LYS A 242 20.17 -4.27 -28.54
#